data_AF-A0AA47MUC6-F1
#
_entry.id   AF-A0AA47MUC6-F1
#
_cell.length_a   1.000
_cell.length_b   1.000
_cell.length_c   1.000
_cell.angle_alpha   90.00
_cell.angle_beta   90.00
_cell.angle_gamma   90.00
#
_symmetry.space_group_name_H-M   'P 1'
#
loop_
_entity.id
_entity.type
_entity.pdbx_description
1 polymer ?
#
loop_
_entity_poly.entity_id
_entity_poly.type
_entity_poly.pdbx_seq_one_letter_code
_entity_poly.pdbx_strand_id
1 'polypeptide(L)'
;MAGSLVAACRSLALSTWLLSLCFVHLLCLDFTVAEREEWYTAFVNITYVDPATSELRTEKTECGRYGEHSPKRDARGPVAMPSAPQDRQACDPATRFSAPGGGGGGGGQQQGGQQGVQGQQAGAWVALVARGNCSYRDKIRHAAGHNASAVVIFNVGAGNANDTITMPHAGTGEVVAIMIPEPKGREVVALLERNVTVTMAISIGTRNLQKYVSRTSVVFVSISFIVLMIISLAWLVFYYIQRFRYANARDRNQVHTHTHTHTHTHTHTPVCVCIYIYILGMSDIGFFTDNRYCSALNFRYRYQPIPIPIYAATNLTSEC
;
A
#
# COMPACT_ATOMS: atom_id res chain seq x y z
N MET A 1 46.83 -17.07 20.56
CA MET A 1 46.06 -17.13 19.31
C MET A 1 44.54 -17.29 19.48
N ALA A 2 43.99 -17.56 20.69
CA ALA A 2 42.55 -17.71 20.90
C ALA A 2 41.73 -16.39 20.89
N GLY A 3 42.34 -15.24 21.18
CA GLY A 3 41.65 -13.94 21.17
C GLY A 3 41.17 -13.47 19.79
N SER A 4 41.89 -13.87 18.72
CA SER A 4 41.56 -13.49 17.34
C SER A 4 40.31 -14.21 16.81
N LEU A 5 40.06 -15.44 17.27
CA LEU A 5 38.88 -16.23 16.88
C LEU A 5 37.61 -15.73 17.57
N VAL A 6 37.70 -15.31 18.84
CA VAL A 6 36.55 -14.76 19.59
C VAL A 6 36.14 -13.39 19.03
N ALA A 7 37.10 -12.56 18.65
CA ALA A 7 36.84 -11.27 18.00
C ALA A 7 36.21 -11.45 16.61
N ALA A 8 36.73 -12.38 15.79
CA ALA A 8 36.16 -12.71 14.49
C ALA A 8 34.74 -13.29 14.60
N CYS A 9 34.49 -14.20 15.55
CA CYS A 9 33.15 -14.75 15.80
C CYS A 9 32.15 -13.69 16.26
N ARG A 10 32.56 -12.75 17.14
CA ARG A 10 31.71 -11.61 17.54
C ARG A 10 31.38 -10.71 16.36
N SER A 11 32.36 -10.45 15.48
CA SER A 11 32.16 -9.64 14.28
C SER A 11 31.20 -10.31 13.29
N LEU A 12 31.32 -11.62 13.05
CA LEU A 12 30.40 -12.35 12.17
C LEU A 12 28.99 -12.47 12.76
N ALA A 13 28.87 -12.65 14.08
CA ALA A 13 27.59 -12.70 14.76
C ALA A 13 26.86 -11.35 14.72
N LEU A 14 27.60 -10.24 14.91
CA LEU A 14 27.05 -8.89 14.81
C LEU A 14 26.66 -8.55 13.36
N SER A 15 27.47 -8.91 12.36
CA SER A 15 27.14 -8.63 10.96
C SER A 15 25.91 -9.40 10.49
N THR A 16 25.78 -10.68 10.88
CA THR A 16 24.60 -11.49 10.55
C THR A 16 23.34 -10.98 11.27
N TRP A 17 23.47 -10.52 12.52
CA TRP A 17 22.38 -9.87 13.24
C TRP A 17 21.92 -8.58 12.58
N LEU A 18 22.85 -7.69 12.24
CA LEU A 18 22.54 -6.41 11.61
C LEU A 18 21.90 -6.60 10.23
N LEU A 19 22.37 -7.58 9.45
CA LEU A 19 21.76 -7.93 8.17
C LEU A 19 20.34 -8.48 8.34
N SER A 20 20.11 -9.36 9.31
CA SER A 20 18.78 -9.90 9.60
C SER A 20 17.81 -8.81 10.08
N LEU A 21 18.27 -7.91 10.96
CA LEU A 21 17.45 -6.85 11.54
C LEU A 21 17.13 -5.78 10.48
N CYS A 22 18.10 -5.46 9.62
CA CYS A 22 17.91 -4.58 8.47
C CYS A 22 16.93 -5.20 7.45
N PHE A 23 17.05 -6.50 7.17
CA PHE A 23 16.13 -7.21 6.27
C PHE A 23 14.69 -7.24 6.82
N VAL A 24 14.52 -7.48 8.12
CA VAL A 24 13.20 -7.42 8.78
C VAL A 24 12.62 -6.01 8.75
N HIS A 25 13.43 -4.96 8.99
CA HIS A 25 12.98 -3.58 8.89
C HIS A 25 12.60 -3.18 7.46
N LEU A 26 13.38 -3.58 6.46
CA LEU A 26 13.07 -3.35 5.04
C LEU A 26 11.75 -4.02 4.66
N LEU A 27 11.57 -5.29 5.04
CA LEU A 27 10.32 -6.01 4.82
C LEU A 27 9.12 -5.38 5.57
N CYS A 28 9.34 -4.87 6.78
CA CYS A 28 8.29 -4.21 7.56
C CYS A 28 7.90 -2.86 6.94
N LEU A 29 8.88 -2.06 6.48
CA LEU A 29 8.65 -0.80 5.78
C LEU A 29 7.88 -1.02 4.46
N ASP A 30 8.27 -2.02 3.67
CA ASP A 30 7.55 -2.44 2.46
C ASP A 30 6.10 -2.87 2.73
N PHE A 31 5.82 -3.40 3.93
CA PHE A 31 4.49 -3.81 4.35
C PHE A 31 3.64 -2.64 4.85
N THR A 32 4.25 -1.67 5.53
CA THR A 32 3.55 -0.47 6.03
C THR A 32 3.16 0.52 4.92
N VAL A 33 3.84 0.49 3.77
CA VAL A 33 3.54 1.32 2.58
C VAL A 33 2.77 0.51 1.52
N ALA A 34 1.92 -0.43 1.95
CA ALA A 34 1.02 -1.14 1.05
C ALA A 34 -0.33 -0.41 1.00
N GLU A 35 -0.37 0.76 0.36
CA GLU A 35 -1.64 1.34 -0.05
C GLU A 35 -2.33 0.36 -1.00
N ARG A 36 -3.57 -0.03 -0.68
CA ARG A 36 -4.42 -0.74 -1.62
C ARG A 36 -4.66 0.19 -2.81
N GLU A 37 -4.07 -0.11 -3.97
CA GLU A 37 -4.49 0.51 -5.23
C GLU A 37 -5.86 -0.04 -5.62
N GLU A 38 -6.88 0.51 -4.98
CA GLU A 38 -8.26 0.39 -5.38
C GLU A 38 -8.57 1.47 -6.41
N TRP A 39 -9.00 1.06 -7.59
CA TRP A 39 -9.38 1.98 -8.65
C TRP A 39 -10.63 1.50 -9.38
N TYR A 40 -11.35 2.44 -9.99
CA TYR A 40 -12.60 2.18 -10.67
C TYR A 40 -12.45 2.52 -12.15
N THR A 41 -12.84 1.61 -13.04
CA THR A 41 -13.08 1.96 -14.44
C THR A 41 -14.36 2.81 -14.55
N ALA A 42 -14.50 3.47 -15.69
CA ALA A 42 -15.69 4.21 -16.07
C ALA A 42 -16.16 3.74 -17.44
N PHE A 43 -17.45 3.49 -17.57
CA PHE A 43 -18.07 3.38 -18.88
C PHE A 43 -18.24 4.77 -19.46
N VAL A 44 -17.74 4.95 -20.68
CA VAL A 44 -17.89 6.16 -21.49
C VAL A 44 -18.84 5.84 -22.62
N ASN A 45 -20.01 6.48 -22.61
CA ASN A 45 -21.01 6.37 -23.65
C ASN A 45 -21.07 7.69 -24.42
N ILE A 46 -20.74 7.67 -25.71
CA ILE A 46 -20.82 8.83 -26.58
C ILE A 46 -22.00 8.70 -27.55
N THR A 47 -22.73 9.79 -27.74
CA THR A 47 -23.83 9.91 -28.69
C THR A 47 -23.60 11.11 -29.59
N TYR A 48 -23.62 10.91 -30.89
CA TYR A 48 -23.42 11.96 -31.89
C TYR A 48 -24.16 11.63 -33.19
N VAL A 49 -24.41 12.64 -34.03
CA VAL A 49 -24.94 12.45 -35.38
C VAL A 49 -23.77 12.29 -36.33
N ASP A 50 -23.69 11.16 -37.03
CA ASP A 50 -22.61 10.88 -37.96
C ASP A 50 -22.66 11.85 -39.15
N PRO A 51 -21.58 12.62 -39.42
CA PRO A 51 -21.58 13.58 -40.52
C PRO A 51 -21.64 12.93 -41.91
N ALA A 52 -21.30 11.64 -42.06
CA ALA A 52 -21.34 10.94 -43.34
C ALA A 52 -22.69 10.29 -43.61
N THR A 53 -23.31 9.66 -42.59
CA THR A 53 -24.59 8.94 -42.75
C THR A 53 -25.81 9.73 -42.27
N SER A 54 -25.61 10.82 -41.54
CA SER A 54 -26.66 11.57 -40.84
C SER A 54 -27.46 10.73 -39.84
N GLU A 55 -26.95 9.56 -39.44
CA GLU A 55 -27.59 8.69 -38.46
C GLU A 55 -27.09 8.97 -37.04
N LEU A 56 -27.97 8.79 -36.05
CA LEU A 56 -27.60 8.87 -34.65
C LEU A 56 -26.75 7.65 -34.26
N ARG A 57 -25.47 7.87 -33.97
CA ARG A 57 -24.57 6.83 -33.46
C ARG A 57 -24.44 6.96 -31.95
N THR A 58 -24.47 5.81 -31.29
CA THR A 58 -24.22 5.69 -29.85
C THR A 58 -23.22 4.56 -29.62
N GLU A 59 -22.17 4.84 -28.84
CA GLU A 59 -21.11 3.89 -28.57
C GLU A 59 -20.77 3.91 -27.08
N LYS A 60 -20.83 2.74 -26.43
CA LYS A 60 -20.48 2.55 -25.03
C LYS A 60 -19.22 1.71 -24.91
N THR A 61 -18.22 2.22 -24.20
CA THR A 61 -16.94 1.54 -23.97
C THR A 61 -16.51 1.65 -22.52
N GLU A 62 -15.95 0.59 -21.93
CA GLU A 62 -15.32 0.62 -20.61
C GLU A 62 -13.84 0.99 -20.74
N CYS A 63 -13.57 2.24 -21.15
CA CYS A 63 -12.21 2.71 -21.37
C CYS A 63 -11.75 3.74 -20.33
N GLY A 64 -12.66 4.33 -19.57
CA GLY A 64 -12.32 5.36 -18.60
C GLY A 64 -11.76 4.79 -17.31
N ARG A 65 -10.98 5.61 -16.59
CA ARG A 65 -10.53 5.34 -15.22
C ARG A 65 -10.84 6.57 -14.35
N TYR A 66 -11.55 6.36 -13.24
CA TYR A 66 -11.82 7.46 -12.30
C TYR A 66 -10.54 7.96 -11.66
N GLY A 67 -10.45 9.27 -11.47
CA GLY A 67 -9.43 9.87 -10.63
C GLY A 67 -9.57 9.41 -9.18
N GLU A 68 -8.46 9.45 -8.46
CA GLU A 68 -8.33 8.92 -7.09
C GLU A 68 -9.39 9.53 -6.16
N HIS A 69 -9.48 10.86 -6.20
CA HIS A 69 -10.37 11.67 -5.36
C HIS A 69 -11.70 11.99 -6.04
N SER A 70 -11.94 11.46 -7.25
CA SER A 70 -13.18 11.73 -7.98
C SER A 70 -14.37 11.07 -7.29
N PRO A 71 -15.51 11.75 -7.16
CA PRO A 71 -16.75 11.08 -6.78
C PRO A 71 -17.07 9.99 -7.81
N LYS A 72 -17.47 8.81 -7.32
CA LYS A 72 -17.81 7.64 -8.12
C LYS A 72 -19.32 7.64 -8.36
N ARG A 73 -19.78 8.51 -9.26
CA ARG A 73 -21.19 8.66 -9.62
C ARG A 73 -21.34 8.98 -11.10
N ASP A 74 -22.53 8.78 -11.62
CA ASP A 74 -22.84 9.05 -13.02
C ASP A 74 -22.83 10.55 -13.32
N ALA A 75 -22.36 10.91 -14.51
CA ALA A 75 -22.37 12.26 -15.03
C ALA A 75 -22.69 12.24 -16.53
N ARG A 76 -23.45 13.21 -17.02
CA ARG A 76 -23.84 13.29 -18.43
C ARG A 76 -23.93 14.74 -18.88
N GLY A 77 -23.57 14.99 -20.13
CA GLY A 77 -23.76 16.28 -20.76
C GLY A 77 -23.14 16.37 -22.15
N PRO A 78 -23.42 17.45 -22.90
CA PRO A 78 -22.67 17.79 -24.09
C PRO A 78 -21.18 18.00 -23.75
N VAL A 79 -20.32 17.56 -24.66
CA VAL A 79 -18.87 17.66 -24.52
C VAL A 79 -18.41 19.00 -25.09
N ALA A 80 -17.61 19.73 -24.31
CA ALA A 80 -16.94 20.92 -24.79
C ALA A 80 -15.45 20.86 -24.46
N MET A 81 -14.65 21.51 -25.29
CA MET A 81 -13.21 21.61 -25.15
C MET A 81 -12.78 23.08 -25.13
N PRO A 82 -11.54 23.37 -24.68
CA PRO A 82 -11.00 24.72 -24.73
C PRO A 82 -11.10 25.32 -26.14
N SER A 83 -11.58 26.57 -26.22
CA SER A 83 -11.89 27.22 -27.49
C SER A 83 -10.66 27.46 -28.35
N ALA A 84 -9.50 27.73 -27.72
CA ALA A 84 -8.23 27.92 -28.42
C ALA A 84 -7.43 26.60 -28.50
N PRO A 85 -6.83 26.25 -29.65
CA PRO A 85 -5.99 25.07 -29.80
C PRO A 85 -4.79 25.03 -28.85
N GLN A 86 -4.21 26.19 -28.52
CA GLN A 86 -3.10 26.31 -27.57
C GLN A 86 -3.52 25.98 -26.12
N ASP A 87 -4.81 26.15 -25.79
CA ASP A 87 -5.34 25.96 -24.44
C ASP A 87 -5.96 24.58 -24.24
N ARG A 88 -5.77 23.62 -25.17
CA ARG A 88 -6.35 22.27 -25.08
C ARG A 88 -5.95 21.50 -23.82
N GLN A 89 -4.87 21.93 -23.15
CA GLN A 89 -4.44 21.38 -21.87
C GLN A 89 -5.13 22.02 -20.66
N ALA A 90 -5.88 23.12 -20.83
CA ALA A 90 -6.56 23.87 -19.77
C ALA A 90 -5.64 24.23 -18.59
N CYS A 91 -4.39 24.61 -18.87
CA CYS A 91 -3.42 24.98 -17.84
C CYS A 91 -3.55 26.44 -17.38
N ASP A 92 -4.10 27.32 -18.21
CA ASP A 92 -4.37 28.72 -17.84
C ASP A 92 -5.73 28.81 -17.11
N PRO A 93 -5.81 29.44 -15.92
CA PRO A 93 -7.10 29.73 -15.27
C PRO A 93 -8.09 30.50 -16.14
N ALA A 94 -7.61 31.31 -17.09
CA ALA A 94 -8.42 32.07 -18.03
C ALA A 94 -8.89 31.27 -19.26
N THR A 95 -8.58 29.96 -19.31
CA THR A 95 -9.01 29.07 -20.39
C THR A 95 -10.53 29.12 -20.55
N ARG A 96 -11.00 29.49 -21.74
CA ARG A 96 -12.42 29.48 -22.08
C ARG A 96 -12.83 28.17 -22.71
N PHE A 97 -14.00 27.68 -22.32
CA PHE A 97 -14.60 26.46 -22.87
C PHE A 97 -15.78 26.82 -23.77
N SER A 98 -15.92 26.13 -24.90
CA SER A 98 -17.06 26.28 -25.81
C SER A 98 -18.31 25.54 -25.29
N ALA A 99 -18.67 25.76 -24.02
CA ALA A 99 -19.75 25.04 -23.34
C ALA A 99 -21.14 25.48 -23.84
N PRO A 100 -22.01 24.55 -24.27
CA PRO A 100 -23.37 24.88 -24.68
C PRO A 100 -24.20 25.20 -23.43
N GLY A 101 -24.46 26.49 -23.22
CA GLY A 101 -25.14 27.03 -22.04
C GLY A 101 -24.49 28.27 -21.43
N GLY A 102 -23.28 28.64 -21.88
CA GLY A 102 -22.57 29.85 -21.45
C GLY A 102 -23.00 31.16 -22.13
N GLY A 103 -24.12 31.16 -22.87
CA GLY A 103 -24.71 32.36 -23.45
C GLY A 103 -25.68 32.99 -22.46
N GLY A 104 -25.27 34.09 -21.82
CA GLY A 104 -26.18 34.91 -21.03
C GLY A 104 -27.36 35.39 -21.88
N GLY A 105 -28.57 35.30 -21.32
CA GLY A 105 -29.73 36.11 -21.69
C GLY A 105 -30.38 35.80 -23.05
N GLY A 106 -31.42 34.97 -23.02
CA GLY A 106 -32.35 34.83 -24.15
C GLY A 106 -33.55 33.99 -23.75
N GLY A 107 -34.56 34.63 -23.14
CA GLY A 107 -35.81 34.00 -22.75
C GLY A 107 -36.52 33.38 -23.96
N GLY A 108 -36.72 32.07 -23.91
CA GLY A 108 -37.58 31.31 -24.81
C GLY A 108 -38.51 30.45 -23.97
N GLN A 109 -39.72 30.96 -23.78
CA GLN A 109 -40.82 30.31 -23.06
C GLN A 109 -41.23 29.04 -23.82
N GLN A 110 -41.22 27.87 -23.17
CA GLN A 110 -41.89 26.67 -23.69
C GLN A 110 -42.80 26.08 -22.60
N GLN A 111 -44.10 26.07 -22.91
CA GLN A 111 -45.18 25.44 -22.15
C GLN A 111 -45.40 24.00 -22.65
N GLY A 112 -45.61 23.09 -21.70
CA GLY A 112 -46.53 21.94 -21.84
C GLY A 112 -45.95 20.58 -22.28
N GLY A 113 -46.13 19.56 -21.44
CA GLY A 113 -46.07 18.14 -21.85
C GLY A 113 -45.62 17.16 -20.75
N GLN A 114 -46.41 16.10 -20.50
CA GLN A 114 -46.35 15.19 -19.34
C GLN A 114 -45.36 14.00 -19.45
N GLN A 115 -44.84 13.63 -18.26
CA GLN A 115 -44.43 12.30 -17.76
C GLN A 115 -43.25 11.54 -18.39
N GLY A 116 -42.17 11.44 -17.58
CA GLY A 116 -41.23 10.31 -17.56
C GLY A 116 -39.75 10.69 -17.69
N VAL A 117 -38.93 10.18 -16.75
CA VAL A 117 -37.46 10.02 -16.82
C VAL A 117 -36.58 11.12 -16.18
N GLN A 118 -35.88 10.70 -15.12
CA GLN A 118 -34.62 11.19 -14.52
C GLN A 118 -34.08 12.59 -14.91
N GLY A 119 -34.17 13.53 -13.97
CA GLY A 119 -33.08 14.45 -13.57
C GLY A 119 -32.30 15.16 -14.69
N GLN A 120 -32.97 15.89 -15.57
CA GLN A 120 -32.32 16.73 -16.57
C GLN A 120 -31.77 18.01 -15.90
N GLN A 121 -30.52 17.97 -15.46
CA GLN A 121 -29.78 19.14 -14.97
C GLN A 121 -29.65 20.15 -16.12
N ALA A 122 -30.48 21.20 -16.10
CA ALA A 122 -30.32 22.37 -16.94
C ALA A 122 -28.93 22.97 -16.66
N GLY A 123 -27.99 22.82 -17.61
CA GLY A 123 -26.62 23.39 -17.53
C GLY A 123 -25.47 22.41 -17.28
N ALA A 124 -25.69 21.09 -17.19
CA ALA A 124 -24.61 20.13 -17.01
C ALA A 124 -23.87 19.82 -18.33
N TRP A 125 -22.57 20.07 -18.40
CA TRP A 125 -21.71 19.78 -19.55
C TRP A 125 -20.39 19.10 -19.12
N VAL A 126 -19.74 18.42 -20.05
CA VAL A 126 -18.53 17.64 -19.82
C VAL A 126 -17.33 18.30 -20.48
N ALA A 127 -16.29 18.61 -19.71
CA ALA A 127 -15.06 19.18 -20.24
C ALA A 127 -14.13 18.09 -20.77
N LEU A 128 -13.66 18.22 -22.01
CA LEU A 128 -12.64 17.36 -22.60
C LEU A 128 -11.32 18.11 -22.70
N VAL A 129 -10.28 17.62 -22.02
CA VAL A 129 -8.96 18.26 -21.95
C VAL A 129 -7.84 17.27 -22.20
N ALA A 130 -6.76 17.74 -22.80
CA ALA A 130 -5.58 16.93 -23.03
C ALA A 130 -4.72 16.82 -21.75
N ARG A 131 -4.09 15.66 -21.54
CA ARG A 131 -2.92 15.58 -20.66
C ARG A 131 -1.87 16.61 -21.11
N GLY A 132 -1.16 17.18 -20.14
CA GLY A 132 -0.23 18.28 -20.39
C GLY A 132 0.71 18.49 -19.21
N ASN A 133 1.34 19.66 -19.17
CA ASN A 133 2.42 19.94 -18.22
C ASN A 133 1.96 20.55 -16.88
N CYS A 134 0.67 20.87 -16.75
CA CYS A 134 0.05 21.28 -15.49
C CYS A 134 -0.59 20.08 -14.76
N SER A 135 -0.85 20.25 -13.46
CA SER A 135 -1.41 19.19 -12.64
C SER A 135 -2.85 18.82 -13.05
N TYR A 136 -3.26 17.58 -12.80
CA TYR A 136 -4.66 17.16 -13.01
C TYR A 136 -5.63 18.01 -12.19
N ARG A 137 -5.22 18.39 -10.97
CA ARG A 137 -5.97 19.25 -10.08
C ARG A 137 -6.30 20.60 -10.72
N ASP A 138 -5.34 21.24 -11.38
CA ASP A 138 -5.54 22.56 -11.99
C ASP A 138 -6.50 22.46 -13.17
N LYS A 139 -6.31 21.46 -14.03
CA LYS A 139 -7.23 21.16 -15.16
C LYS A 139 -8.67 21.01 -14.69
N ILE A 140 -8.87 20.19 -13.65
CA ILE A 140 -10.20 19.92 -13.09
C ILE A 140 -10.78 21.19 -12.48
N ARG A 141 -9.97 21.99 -11.76
CA ARG A 141 -10.42 23.27 -11.17
C ARG A 141 -10.81 24.31 -12.21
N HIS A 142 -10.05 24.45 -13.29
CA HIS A 142 -10.38 25.42 -14.34
C HIS A 142 -11.69 25.08 -15.04
N ALA A 143 -11.90 23.79 -15.33
CA ALA A 143 -13.18 23.32 -15.89
C ALA A 143 -14.33 23.44 -14.88
N ALA A 144 -14.11 23.09 -13.61
CA ALA A 144 -15.09 23.24 -12.54
C ALA A 144 -15.50 24.71 -12.34
N GLY A 145 -14.56 25.64 -12.46
CA GLY A 145 -14.83 27.09 -12.43
C GLY A 145 -15.72 27.59 -13.57
N HIS A 146 -15.88 26.79 -14.62
CA HIS A 146 -16.79 27.03 -15.74
C HIS A 146 -18.06 26.16 -15.64
N ASN A 147 -18.40 25.67 -14.44
CA ASN A 147 -19.57 24.85 -14.16
C ASN A 147 -19.62 23.51 -14.91
N ALA A 148 -18.46 22.92 -15.22
CA ALA A 148 -18.41 21.56 -15.75
C ALA A 148 -18.92 20.56 -14.70
N SER A 149 -19.85 19.68 -15.08
CA SER A 149 -20.33 18.60 -14.20
C SER A 149 -19.38 17.41 -14.16
N ALA A 150 -18.59 17.23 -15.23
CA ALA A 150 -17.52 16.26 -15.31
C ALA A 150 -16.35 16.76 -16.16
N VAL A 151 -15.17 16.19 -15.92
CA VAL A 151 -13.91 16.47 -16.62
C VAL A 151 -13.31 15.16 -17.10
N VAL A 152 -13.03 15.10 -18.39
CA VAL A 152 -12.46 13.95 -19.09
C VAL A 152 -11.08 14.35 -19.59
N ILE A 153 -10.05 13.69 -19.08
CA ILE A 153 -8.66 13.95 -19.43
C ILE A 153 -8.16 12.81 -20.31
N PHE A 154 -7.82 13.07 -21.57
CA PHE A 154 -7.28 12.03 -22.44
C PHE A 154 -5.75 11.96 -22.38
N ASN A 155 -5.22 10.76 -22.28
CA ASN A 155 -3.83 10.49 -21.92
C ASN A 155 -2.84 10.60 -23.09
N VAL A 156 -2.64 11.81 -23.62
CA VAL A 156 -1.64 12.05 -24.68
C VAL A 156 -0.20 11.89 -24.21
N GLY A 157 0.62 11.27 -25.05
CA GLY A 157 2.07 11.18 -24.84
C GLY A 157 2.51 10.12 -23.83
N ALA A 158 1.63 9.20 -23.47
CA ALA A 158 1.98 8.02 -22.69
C ALA A 158 2.78 7.02 -23.55
N GLY A 159 3.64 6.21 -22.93
CA GLY A 159 4.42 5.18 -23.63
C GLY A 159 3.53 4.14 -24.34
N ASN A 160 2.32 3.91 -23.82
CA ASN A 160 1.25 3.18 -24.48
C ASN A 160 -0.01 4.07 -24.54
N ALA A 161 -0.52 4.29 -25.75
CA ALA A 161 -1.67 5.16 -26.00
C ALA A 161 -2.98 4.63 -25.39
N ASN A 162 -3.04 3.33 -25.10
CA ASN A 162 -4.20 2.68 -24.46
C ASN A 162 -4.19 2.76 -22.94
N ASP A 163 -3.09 3.24 -22.33
CA ASP A 163 -2.97 3.26 -20.88
C ASP A 163 -3.80 4.39 -20.27
N THR A 164 -4.38 4.09 -19.10
CA THR A 164 -5.00 5.08 -18.22
C THR A 164 -4.42 4.94 -16.83
N ILE A 165 -4.20 6.07 -16.16
CA ILE A 165 -3.67 6.11 -14.80
C ILE A 165 -4.70 6.69 -13.84
N THR A 166 -4.60 6.31 -12.56
CA THR A 166 -5.43 6.90 -11.51
C THR A 166 -4.88 8.29 -11.22
N MET A 167 -5.59 9.32 -11.66
CA MET A 167 -5.12 10.70 -11.52
C MET A 167 -5.21 11.16 -10.05
N PRO A 168 -4.13 11.66 -9.45
CA PRO A 168 -4.18 12.32 -8.15
C PRO A 168 -4.69 13.76 -8.31
N HIS A 169 -5.72 14.14 -7.56
CA HIS A 169 -6.34 15.47 -7.66
C HIS A 169 -7.07 15.91 -6.37
N ALA A 170 -6.38 15.90 -5.24
CA ALA A 170 -6.99 16.29 -3.96
C ALA A 170 -7.56 17.73 -3.99
N GLY A 171 -8.73 17.93 -3.37
CA GLY A 171 -9.34 19.25 -3.21
C GLY A 171 -9.90 19.87 -4.50
N THR A 172 -10.42 19.05 -5.42
CA THR A 172 -11.17 19.49 -6.61
C THR A 172 -12.70 19.45 -6.43
N GLY A 173 -13.18 19.10 -5.24
CA GLY A 173 -14.60 19.08 -4.90
C GLY A 173 -15.37 17.95 -5.59
N GLU A 174 -16.63 18.23 -5.89
CA GLU A 174 -17.60 17.23 -6.34
C GLU A 174 -17.59 16.97 -7.86
N VAL A 175 -16.66 17.50 -8.63
CA VAL A 175 -16.66 17.30 -10.09
C VAL A 175 -16.16 15.90 -10.42
N VAL A 176 -16.91 15.17 -11.24
CA VAL A 176 -16.51 13.83 -11.70
C VAL A 176 -15.32 13.96 -12.64
N ALA A 177 -14.20 13.33 -12.31
CA ALA A 177 -12.97 13.36 -13.11
C ALA A 177 -12.56 11.96 -13.54
N ILE A 178 -12.45 11.75 -14.85
CA ILE A 178 -12.00 10.47 -15.43
C ILE A 178 -10.85 10.70 -16.42
N MET A 179 -9.97 9.71 -16.53
CA MET A 179 -8.97 9.62 -17.58
C MET A 179 -9.44 8.64 -18.65
N ILE A 180 -9.25 8.97 -19.92
CA ILE A 180 -9.51 8.07 -21.04
C ILE A 180 -8.24 7.85 -21.90
N PRO A 181 -8.15 6.76 -22.67
CA PRO A 181 -7.07 6.53 -23.62
C PRO A 181 -6.94 7.65 -24.66
N GLU A 182 -5.73 7.84 -25.17
CA GLU A 182 -5.46 8.83 -26.20
C GLU A 182 -6.30 8.61 -27.48
N PRO A 183 -6.43 7.39 -28.04
CA PRO A 183 -7.21 7.18 -29.25
C PRO A 183 -8.66 7.61 -29.09
N LYS A 184 -9.26 7.30 -27.93
CA LYS A 184 -10.67 7.67 -27.66
C LYS A 184 -10.84 9.18 -27.51
N GLY A 185 -9.91 9.85 -26.83
CA GLY A 185 -9.94 11.31 -26.72
C GLY A 185 -9.79 12.01 -28.06
N ARG A 186 -8.86 11.52 -28.91
CA ARG A 186 -8.64 12.09 -30.26
C ARG A 186 -9.84 11.89 -31.18
N GLU A 187 -10.54 10.77 -31.08
CA GLU A 187 -11.79 10.53 -31.82
C GLU A 187 -12.83 11.59 -31.48
N VAL A 188 -13.08 11.84 -30.19
CA VAL A 188 -14.05 12.85 -29.76
C VAL A 188 -13.61 14.26 -30.17
N VAL A 189 -12.32 14.57 -30.07
CA VAL A 189 -11.77 15.85 -30.56
C VAL A 189 -12.02 16.01 -32.07
N ALA A 190 -11.79 14.98 -32.87
CA ALA A 190 -12.00 15.04 -34.32
C ALA A 190 -13.47 15.29 -34.70
N LEU A 191 -14.43 14.79 -33.91
CA LEU A 191 -15.85 15.09 -34.08
C LEU A 191 -16.15 16.55 -33.73
N LEU A 192 -15.66 17.05 -32.59
CA LEU A 192 -15.88 18.42 -32.13
C LEU A 192 -15.28 19.46 -33.09
N GLU A 193 -14.10 19.19 -33.67
CA GLU A 193 -13.45 20.07 -34.65
C GLU A 193 -14.21 20.16 -35.97
N ARG A 194 -15.02 19.15 -36.30
CA ARG A 194 -15.93 19.14 -37.45
C ARG A 194 -17.29 19.75 -37.12
N ASN A 195 -17.42 20.43 -35.99
CA ASN A 195 -18.66 21.03 -35.50
C ASN A 195 -19.78 20.00 -35.25
N VAL A 196 -19.41 18.74 -34.96
CA VAL A 196 -20.36 17.70 -34.56
C VAL A 196 -20.57 17.79 -33.05
N THR A 197 -21.83 17.92 -32.63
CA THR A 197 -22.16 17.94 -31.20
C THR A 197 -22.11 16.53 -30.64
N VAL A 198 -21.23 16.31 -29.66
CA VAL A 198 -21.09 15.02 -28.96
C VAL A 198 -21.70 15.15 -27.56
N THR A 199 -22.59 14.23 -27.21
CA THR A 199 -23.06 14.06 -25.83
C THR A 199 -22.34 12.88 -25.21
N MET A 200 -21.82 13.05 -24.00
CA MET A 200 -21.15 11.98 -23.25
C MET A 200 -21.91 11.65 -21.97
N ALA A 201 -22.06 10.37 -21.68
CA ALA A 201 -22.51 9.84 -20.41
C ALA A 201 -21.42 8.95 -19.80
N ILE A 202 -21.07 9.25 -18.56
CA ILE A 202 -20.08 8.57 -17.75
C ILE A 202 -20.86 7.79 -16.69
N SER A 203 -20.61 6.49 -16.60
CA SER A 203 -21.17 5.67 -15.52
C SER A 203 -20.10 4.85 -14.82
N ILE A 204 -20.39 4.43 -13.60
CA ILE A 204 -19.47 3.63 -12.79
C ILE A 204 -19.20 2.28 -13.48
N GLY A 205 -17.93 1.92 -13.60
CA GLY A 205 -17.49 0.64 -14.15
C GLY A 205 -17.09 -0.38 -13.08
N THR A 206 -16.26 -1.33 -13.49
CA THR A 206 -15.65 -2.35 -12.64
C THR A 206 -14.76 -1.76 -11.55
N ARG A 207 -14.98 -2.23 -10.32
CA ARG A 207 -14.07 -2.01 -9.19
C ARG A 207 -12.87 -2.94 -9.33
N ASN A 208 -11.72 -2.38 -9.65
CA ASN A 208 -10.48 -3.12 -9.75
C ASN A 208 -9.71 -2.96 -8.43
N LEU A 209 -9.58 -4.08 -7.73
CA LEU A 209 -8.61 -4.20 -6.66
C LEU A 209 -7.35 -4.76 -7.30
N GLN A 210 -6.35 -3.91 -7.53
CA GLN A 210 -5.01 -4.44 -7.75
C GLN A 210 -4.49 -4.90 -6.39
N LYS A 211 -5.03 -6.03 -5.90
CA LYS A 211 -4.30 -6.83 -4.93
C LYS A 211 -2.97 -7.11 -5.61
N TYR A 212 -1.89 -6.65 -5.02
CA TYR A 212 -0.55 -7.10 -5.34
C TYR A 212 -0.51 -8.63 -5.16
N VAL A 213 -0.96 -9.39 -6.15
CA VAL A 213 -0.96 -10.87 -6.15
C VAL A 213 0.47 -11.39 -6.08
N SER A 214 1.47 -10.57 -6.43
CA SER A 214 2.87 -10.87 -6.19
C SER A 214 3.35 -10.62 -4.76
N ARG A 215 2.74 -9.72 -3.95
CA ARG A 215 3.24 -9.46 -2.59
C ARG A 215 2.93 -10.59 -1.62
N THR A 216 1.74 -11.20 -1.64
CA THR A 216 1.47 -12.37 -0.80
C THR A 216 2.42 -13.52 -1.13
N SER A 217 2.74 -13.70 -2.41
CA SER A 217 3.72 -14.69 -2.87
C SER A 217 5.15 -14.32 -2.43
N VAL A 218 5.56 -13.06 -2.54
CA VAL A 218 6.88 -12.58 -2.07
C VAL A 218 7.01 -12.65 -0.54
N VAL A 219 5.94 -12.33 0.19
CA VAL A 219 5.86 -12.48 1.66
C VAL A 219 5.92 -13.96 2.04
N PHE A 220 5.21 -14.84 1.33
CA PHE A 220 5.28 -16.28 1.56
C PHE A 220 6.69 -16.85 1.30
N VAL A 221 7.35 -16.43 0.22
CA VAL A 221 8.71 -16.84 -0.13
C VAL A 221 9.73 -16.31 0.88
N SER A 222 9.62 -15.05 1.31
CA SER A 222 10.53 -14.45 2.29
C SER A 222 10.37 -15.03 3.69
N ILE A 223 9.14 -15.28 4.16
CA ILE A 223 8.88 -15.97 5.44
C ILE A 223 9.52 -17.37 5.42
N SER A 224 9.31 -18.13 4.34
CA SER A 224 9.90 -19.46 4.20
C SER A 224 11.43 -19.43 4.26
N PHE A 225 12.05 -18.45 3.60
CA PHE A 225 13.50 -18.26 3.61
C PHE A 225 14.04 -17.90 5.01
N ILE A 226 13.38 -17.00 5.73
CA ILE A 226 13.75 -16.61 7.10
C ILE A 226 13.67 -17.81 8.05
N VAL A 227 12.58 -18.60 7.97
CA VAL A 227 12.40 -19.80 8.80
C VAL A 227 13.52 -20.81 8.57
N LEU A 228 13.88 -21.08 7.30
CA LEU A 228 14.98 -21.99 6.96
C LEU A 228 16.34 -21.50 7.46
N MET A 229 16.60 -20.20 7.36
CA MET A 229 17.82 -19.59 7.91
C MET A 229 17.91 -19.80 9.42
N ILE A 230 16.82 -19.55 10.17
CA ILE A 230 16.78 -19.73 11.63
C ILE A 230 17.01 -21.20 12.01
N ILE A 231 16.36 -22.15 11.32
CA ILE A 231 16.53 -23.59 11.58
C ILE A 231 17.99 -24.02 11.35
N SER A 232 18.60 -23.58 10.25
CA SER A 232 20.01 -23.87 9.94
C SER A 232 20.96 -23.34 11.01
N LEU A 233 20.76 -22.09 11.46
CA LEU A 233 21.57 -21.48 12.51
C LEU A 233 21.41 -22.22 13.84
N ALA A 234 20.19 -22.57 14.23
CA ALA A 234 19.95 -23.34 15.44
C ALA A 234 20.67 -24.70 15.40
N TRP A 235 20.61 -25.39 14.25
CA TRP A 235 21.27 -26.68 14.06
C TRP A 235 22.79 -26.59 14.19
N LEU A 236 23.40 -25.55 13.59
CA LEU A 236 24.83 -25.29 13.71
C LEU A 236 25.25 -25.01 15.16
N VAL A 237 24.47 -24.19 15.88
CA VAL A 237 24.71 -23.90 17.30
C VAL A 237 24.66 -25.19 18.13
N PHE A 238 23.63 -26.03 17.95
CA PHE A 238 23.53 -27.32 18.64
C PHE A 238 24.69 -28.26 18.32
N TYR A 239 25.05 -28.39 17.03
CA TYR A 239 26.21 -29.16 16.60
C TYR A 239 27.50 -28.69 17.29
N TYR A 240 27.72 -27.37 17.35
CA TYR A 240 28.92 -26.80 17.95
C TYR A 240 28.97 -27.02 19.48
N ILE A 241 27.85 -26.85 20.18
CA ILE A 241 27.75 -27.12 21.63
C ILE A 241 28.00 -28.61 21.91
N GLN A 242 27.39 -29.50 21.14
CA GLN A 242 27.59 -30.95 21.27
C GLN A 242 29.05 -31.33 21.02
N ARG A 243 29.66 -30.77 19.97
CA ARG A 243 31.07 -31.03 19.65
C ARG A 243 32.01 -30.57 20.77
N PHE A 244 31.77 -29.40 21.35
CA PHE A 244 32.58 -28.88 22.46
C PHE A 244 32.42 -29.73 23.72
N ARG A 245 31.18 -30.09 24.08
CA ARG A 245 30.91 -30.98 25.22
C ARG A 245 31.57 -32.36 25.03
N TYR A 246 31.53 -32.89 23.81
CA TYR A 246 32.16 -34.17 23.46
C TYR A 246 33.70 -34.10 23.52
N ALA A 247 34.30 -33.01 23.03
CA ALA A 247 35.75 -32.80 23.12
C ALA A 247 36.24 -32.65 24.56
N ASN A 248 35.55 -31.87 25.39
CA ASN A 248 35.91 -31.69 26.80
C ASN A 248 35.71 -32.96 27.65
N ALA A 249 34.72 -33.81 27.33
CA ALA A 249 34.58 -35.11 27.97
C ALA A 249 35.74 -36.05 27.61
N ARG A 250 36.26 -35.98 26.38
CA ARG A 250 37.41 -36.77 25.93
C ARG A 250 38.71 -36.34 26.63
N ASP A 251 38.89 -35.03 26.85
CA ASP A 251 40.05 -34.49 27.57
C ASP A 251 40.07 -34.96 29.04
N ARG A 252 38.91 -35.00 29.70
CA ARG A 252 38.80 -35.56 31.07
C ARG A 252 39.18 -37.05 31.16
N ASN A 253 38.98 -37.81 30.09
CA ASN A 253 39.34 -39.23 30.05
C ASN A 253 40.84 -39.47 29.79
N GLN A 254 41.58 -38.48 29.31
CA GLN A 254 43.04 -38.57 29.16
C GLN A 254 43.81 -38.10 30.41
N VAL A 255 43.18 -37.33 31.29
CA VAL A 255 43.79 -36.84 32.54
C VAL A 255 43.91 -37.94 33.63
N HIS A 256 43.37 -39.15 33.42
CA HIS A 256 43.56 -40.28 34.34
C HIS A 256 44.93 -40.97 34.27
N THR A 257 45.87 -40.44 33.49
CA THR A 257 47.25 -40.93 33.45
C THR A 257 48.25 -39.79 33.64
N HIS A 258 48.11 -38.96 34.68
CA HIS A 258 49.24 -38.40 35.43
C HIS A 258 48.76 -37.63 36.68
N THR A 259 49.08 -38.19 37.83
CA THR A 259 49.36 -37.56 39.14
C THR A 259 48.40 -36.51 39.73
N HIS A 260 47.84 -36.87 40.89
CA HIS A 260 47.20 -36.03 41.91
C HIS A 260 47.83 -34.63 42.08
N THR A 261 47.02 -33.55 42.03
CA THR A 261 46.90 -32.48 43.05
C THR A 261 45.80 -31.50 42.62
N HIS A 262 44.76 -31.34 43.44
CA HIS A 262 43.60 -30.49 43.17
C HIS A 262 43.86 -29.07 43.71
N THR A 263 43.89 -28.04 42.85
CA THR A 263 43.69 -26.64 43.25
C THR A 263 42.62 -26.04 42.35
N HIS A 264 41.45 -25.77 42.92
CA HIS A 264 40.28 -25.28 42.19
C HIS A 264 40.37 -23.77 42.02
N THR A 265 40.68 -23.31 40.80
CA THR A 265 40.56 -21.89 40.42
C THR A 265 39.38 -21.76 39.46
N HIS A 266 38.36 -21.01 39.86
CA HIS A 266 37.10 -20.86 39.13
C HIS A 266 37.25 -19.82 38.00
N THR A 267 37.61 -20.26 36.80
CA THR A 267 37.52 -19.45 35.58
C THR A 267 36.24 -19.79 34.82
N HIS A 268 35.27 -18.87 34.85
CA HIS A 268 34.08 -18.93 34.00
C HIS A 268 34.49 -19.02 32.52
N THR A 269 33.97 -20.04 31.84
CA THR A 269 34.24 -20.28 30.43
C THR A 269 33.55 -19.20 29.57
N PRO A 270 34.27 -18.52 28.67
CA PRO A 270 33.74 -17.39 27.89
C PRO A 270 32.59 -17.79 26.93
N VAL A 271 32.45 -19.08 26.65
CA VAL A 271 31.38 -19.64 25.80
C VAL A 271 30.01 -19.54 26.48
N CYS A 272 29.95 -19.67 27.80
CA CYS A 272 28.71 -19.59 28.58
C CYS A 272 28.18 -18.15 28.64
N VAL A 273 29.08 -17.17 28.71
CA VAL A 273 28.75 -15.74 28.70
C VAL A 273 28.19 -15.30 27.34
N CYS A 274 28.73 -15.80 26.23
CA CYS A 274 28.24 -15.47 24.88
C CYS A 274 26.83 -16.02 24.61
N ILE A 275 26.53 -17.24 25.07
CA ILE A 275 25.19 -17.84 24.95
C ILE A 275 24.18 -17.11 25.85
N TYR A 276 24.59 -16.75 27.07
CA TYR A 276 23.73 -16.01 28.00
C TYR A 276 23.39 -14.59 27.49
N ILE A 277 24.36 -13.89 26.88
CA ILE A 277 24.12 -12.58 26.23
C ILE A 277 23.20 -12.71 25.01
N TYR A 278 23.32 -13.79 24.21
CA TYR A 278 22.45 -14.03 23.06
C TYR A 278 21.01 -14.35 23.48
N ILE A 279 20.83 -15.08 24.59
CA ILE A 279 19.51 -15.42 25.13
C ILE A 279 18.87 -14.21 25.83
N LEU A 280 19.63 -13.42 26.61
CA LEU A 280 19.10 -12.18 27.20
C LEU A 280 18.74 -11.13 26.14
N GLY A 281 19.56 -10.98 25.08
CA GLY A 281 19.23 -10.09 23.96
C GLY A 281 17.98 -10.49 23.17
N MET A 282 17.63 -11.79 23.15
CA MET A 282 16.35 -12.27 22.59
C MET A 282 15.16 -12.03 23.55
N SER A 283 15.42 -11.94 24.86
CA SER A 283 14.40 -11.74 25.89
C SER A 283 13.91 -10.28 25.97
N ASP A 284 14.82 -9.32 25.75
CA ASP A 284 14.49 -7.89 25.75
C ASP A 284 13.68 -7.47 24.50
N ILE A 285 13.74 -8.24 23.41
CA ILE A 285 12.94 -8.02 22.19
C ILE A 285 11.44 -8.33 22.42
N GLY A 286 11.12 -9.15 23.42
CA GLY A 286 9.73 -9.41 23.82
C GLY A 286 9.07 -8.25 24.57
N PHE A 287 9.83 -7.23 24.99
CA PHE A 287 9.30 -6.10 25.76
C PHE A 287 9.12 -4.80 24.95
N PHE A 288 9.71 -4.71 23.75
CA PHE A 288 9.68 -3.48 22.94
C PHE A 288 8.58 -3.44 21.87
N THR A 289 7.72 -4.47 21.80
CA THR A 289 6.61 -4.55 20.83
C THR A 289 5.21 -4.45 21.45
N ASP A 290 5.07 -4.17 22.74
CA ASP A 290 3.75 -3.95 23.36
C ASP A 290 3.53 -2.49 23.77
N ASN A 291 3.00 -1.71 22.83
CA ASN A 291 2.67 -0.29 23.01
C ASN A 291 1.31 -0.09 23.71
N ARG A 292 0.96 -0.90 24.72
CA ARG A 292 -0.37 -0.85 25.37
C ARG A 292 -0.48 -1.11 26.87
N TYR A 293 0.55 -0.85 27.68
CA TYR A 293 0.36 -0.76 29.14
C TYR A 293 1.08 0.43 29.77
N CYS A 294 0.67 1.63 29.36
CA CYS A 294 0.91 2.86 30.11
C CYS A 294 -0.37 3.21 30.88
N SER A 295 -0.63 2.54 32.01
CA SER A 295 -1.49 3.00 33.12
C SER A 295 -1.42 2.00 34.28
N ALA A 296 -1.31 2.53 35.50
CA ALA A 296 -1.32 1.84 36.80
C ALA A 296 0.04 1.39 37.38
N LEU A 297 0.92 2.37 37.61
CA LEU A 297 1.86 2.34 38.75
C LEU A 297 1.06 2.46 40.05
N ASN A 298 1.06 1.42 40.87
CA ASN A 298 1.12 1.50 42.34
C ASN A 298 1.04 0.08 42.93
N PHE A 299 2.18 -0.52 43.33
CA PHE A 299 2.39 -0.87 44.75
C PHE A 299 3.79 -1.46 45.00
N ARG A 300 4.54 -0.71 45.83
CA ARG A 300 5.48 -1.12 46.88
C ARG A 300 5.92 -2.59 46.97
N TYR A 301 7.23 -2.76 46.87
CA TYR A 301 8.03 -3.80 47.53
C TYR A 301 7.58 -4.07 48.97
N ARG A 302 7.35 -5.34 49.30
CA ARG A 302 7.50 -5.87 50.67
C ARG A 302 8.05 -7.30 50.63
N TYR A 303 9.24 -7.45 51.19
CA TYR A 303 9.83 -8.70 51.64
C TYR A 303 8.96 -9.32 52.74
N GLN A 304 8.70 -10.63 52.70
CA GLN A 304 8.36 -11.39 53.91
C GLN A 304 8.77 -12.87 53.78
N PRO A 305 9.46 -13.45 54.79
CA PRO A 305 9.99 -14.81 54.75
C PRO A 305 8.95 -15.84 55.23
N ILE A 306 9.10 -17.08 54.75
CA ILE A 306 8.27 -18.25 55.04
C ILE A 306 8.66 -18.84 56.42
N PRO A 307 7.71 -19.10 57.34
CA PRO A 307 7.96 -19.92 58.52
C PRO A 307 7.49 -21.38 58.33
N ILE A 308 8.32 -22.27 58.88
CA ILE A 308 8.11 -23.72 59.06
C ILE A 308 7.00 -23.95 60.10
N PRO A 309 6.24 -25.05 60.02
CA PRO A 309 5.82 -25.73 61.25
C PRO A 309 6.20 -27.21 61.32
N ILE A 310 6.53 -27.61 62.55
CA ILE A 310 6.94 -28.93 63.03
C ILE A 310 5.73 -29.58 63.75
N TYR A 311 5.77 -30.91 63.86
CA TYR A 311 5.00 -31.84 64.71
C TYR A 311 3.70 -32.40 64.13
N ALA A 312 3.27 -33.64 64.36
CA ALA A 312 3.87 -34.94 64.73
C ALA A 312 2.70 -35.95 64.87
N ALA A 313 3.03 -37.24 64.78
CA ALA A 313 2.37 -38.37 65.43
C ALA A 313 1.15 -39.05 64.75
N THR A 314 1.39 -40.35 64.44
CA THR A 314 0.53 -41.53 64.71
C THR A 314 -0.74 -41.69 63.85
N ASN A 315 -1.19 -42.85 63.37
CA ASN A 315 -0.79 -44.27 63.43
C ASN A 315 -1.77 -45.03 62.49
N LEU A 316 -1.37 -46.23 62.01
CA LEU A 316 -2.24 -47.33 61.53
C LEU A 316 -3.07 -47.05 60.25
N THR A 317 -3.24 -47.90 59.23
CA THR A 317 -3.24 -49.38 59.04
C THR A 317 -3.34 -49.60 57.50
N SER A 318 -2.55 -50.51 56.89
CA SER A 318 -3.00 -51.76 56.21
C SER A 318 -4.37 -51.68 55.50
N GLU A 319 -4.62 -52.15 54.28
CA GLU A 319 -4.05 -53.20 53.44
C GLU A 319 -4.84 -53.21 52.10
N CYS A 320 -4.26 -53.88 51.08
CA CYS A 320 -4.81 -54.31 49.78
C CYS A 320 -5.03 -53.28 48.67
#